data_AF-A0A2X2VFR7-F1
#
_entry.id   AF-A0A2X2VFR7-F1
#
_cell.length_a   1.000
_cell.length_b   1.000
_cell.length_c   1.000
_cell.angle_alpha   90.00
_cell.angle_beta   90.00
_cell.angle_gamma   90.00
#
_symmetry.space_group_name_H-M   'P 1'
#
loop_
_entity.id
_entity.type
_entity.pdbx_description
1 polymer ?
#
loop_
_entity_poly.entity_id
_entity_poly.type
_entity_poly.pdbx_seq_one_letter_code
_entity_poly.pdbx_strand_id
1 'polypeptide(L)' 'MDLSTGAGLIYVGIGLAVLGVGLGIGKIGGHAMDAIARQPEQAGKIQGAMLIAAGLIEGAGLIAIIFGAFIK' A
#
# COMPACT_ATOMS: atom_id res chain seq x y z
N MET A 1 -8.59 22.69 -19.93
CA MET A 1 -8.29 22.62 -18.49
C MET A 1 -7.08 23.51 -18.27
N ASP A 2 -7.15 24.47 -17.35
CA ASP A 2 -5.97 25.21 -16.97
C ASP A 2 -5.03 24.30 -16.15
N LEU A 3 -3.75 24.67 -16.10
CA LEU A 3 -2.71 23.88 -15.43
C LEU A 3 -3.03 23.63 -13.94
N SER A 4 -3.78 24.55 -13.32
CA SER A 4 -4.25 24.47 -11.94
C SER A 4 -5.25 23.33 -11.70
N THR A 5 -6.28 23.19 -12.54
CA THR A 5 -7.27 22.12 -12.40
C THR A 5 -6.66 20.75 -12.67
N GLY A 6 -5.70 20.66 -13.60
CA GLY A 6 -4.95 19.43 -13.89
C GLY A 6 -4.12 18.94 -12.69
N ALA A 7 -3.40 19.85 -12.02
CA ALA A 7 -2.61 19.52 -10.83
C ALA A 7 -3.48 19.02 -9.66
N GLY A 8 -4.64 19.64 -9.43
CA GLY A 8 -5.57 19.25 -8.37
C GLY A 8 -6.05 17.79 -8.48
N LEU A 9 -6.39 17.33 -9.69
CA LEU A 9 -6.82 15.95 -9.92
C LEU A 9 -5.70 14.94 -9.66
N ILE A 10 -4.44 15.30 -9.93
CA ILE A 10 -3.33 14.39 -9.69
C ILE A 10 -3.09 14.21 -8.18
N TYR A 11 -3.15 15.29 -7.38
CA TYR A 11 -3.05 15.17 -5.91
C TYR A 11 -4.17 14.32 -5.31
N VAL A 12 -5.38 14.42 -5.84
CA VAL A 12 -6.49 13.52 -5.46
C VAL A 12 -6.17 12.07 -5.82
N GLY A 13 -5.66 11.82 -7.02
CA GLY A 13 -5.24 10.49 -7.45
C GLY A 13 -4.16 9.88 -6.56
N ILE A 14 -3.16 10.67 -6.15
CA ILE A 14 -2.12 10.24 -5.21
C ILE A 14 -2.73 9.92 -3.84
N GLY A 15 -3.61 10.78 -3.33
CA GLY A 15 -4.28 10.55 -2.05
C GLY A 15 -5.08 9.24 -2.04
N LEU A 16 -5.81 8.97 -3.12
CA LEU A 16 -6.55 7.70 -3.30
C LEU A 16 -5.61 6.49 -3.38
N ALA A 17 -4.46 6.62 -4.06
CA ALA A 17 -3.46 5.55 -4.12
C ALA A 17 -2.91 5.23 -2.72
N VAL A 18 -2.52 6.25 -1.94
CA VAL A 18 -2.02 6.06 -0.56
C VAL A 18 -3.08 5.43 0.33
N LEU A 19 -4.34 5.86 0.23
CA LEU A 19 -5.44 5.24 0.96
C LEU A 19 -5.62 3.76 0.59
N GLY A 20 -5.55 3.42 -0.70
CA GLY A 20 -5.62 2.04 -1.18
C GLY A 20 -4.50 1.17 -0.61
N VAL A 21 -3.28 1.68 -0.61
CA VAL A 21 -2.10 1.02 -0.02
C VAL A 21 -2.29 0.80 1.47
N GLY A 22 -2.66 1.84 2.21
CA GLY A 22 -2.90 1.78 3.66
C GLY A 22 -3.96 0.76 4.06
N LEU A 23 -5.08 0.71 3.33
CA LEU A 23 -6.12 -0.29 3.55
C LEU A 23 -5.66 -1.71 3.20
N GLY A 24 -4.89 -1.85 2.12
CA GLY A 24 -4.35 -3.13 1.69
C GLY A 24 -3.35 -3.72 2.68
N ILE A 25 -2.35 -2.94 3.09
CA ILE A 25 -1.34 -3.37 4.06
C ILE A 25 -1.96 -3.66 5.42
N GLY A 26 -2.92 -2.84 5.87
CA GLY A 26 -3.64 -3.07 7.13
C GLY A 26 -4.39 -4.41 7.13
N LYS A 27 -5.03 -4.76 6.01
CA LYS A 27 -5.67 -6.08 5.86
C LYS A 27 -4.65 -7.22 5.87
N ILE A 28 -3.56 -7.10 5.12
CA ILE A 28 -2.50 -8.13 5.07
C ILE A 28 -1.94 -8.38 6.47
N GLY A 29 -1.56 -7.32 7.18
CA GLY A 29 -1.03 -7.40 8.54
C GLY A 29 -2.05 -7.99 9.52
N GLY A 30 -3.30 -7.53 9.49
CA GLY A 30 -4.36 -8.05 10.36
C GLY A 30 -4.59 -9.56 10.18
N HIS A 31 -4.72 -10.03 8.93
CA HIS A 31 -4.92 -11.46 8.66
C HIS A 31 -3.69 -12.30 9.02
N ALA A 32 -2.49 -11.75 8.86
CA ALA A 32 -1.27 -12.41 9.31
C ALA A 32 -1.24 -12.55 10.84
N MET A 33 -1.65 -11.52 11.60
CA MET A 33 -1.73 -11.61 13.07
C MET A 33 -2.76 -12.66 13.51
N ASP A 34 -3.94 -12.68 12.89
CA ASP A 34 -4.96 -13.70 13.17
C ASP A 34 -4.48 -15.12 12.87
N ALA A 35 -3.74 -15.29 11.77
CA ALA A 35 -3.16 -16.59 11.39
C ALA A 35 -2.06 -17.02 12.37
N ILE A 36 -1.18 -16.10 12.78
CA ILE A 36 -0.13 -16.36 13.77
C ILE A 36 -0.73 -16.72 15.13
N ALA A 37 -1.79 -16.02 15.55
CA ALA A 37 -2.49 -16.32 16.80
C ALA A 37 -3.09 -17.73 16.82
N ARG A 38 -3.55 -18.23 15.65
CA ARG A 38 -4.08 -19.60 15.51
C ARG A 38 -3.00 -20.67 15.38
N GLN A 39 -1.85 -20.34 14.80
CA GLN A 39 -0.75 -21.28 14.51
C GLN A 39 0.61 -20.63 14.81
N PRO A 40 0.96 -20.45 16.11
CA PRO A 40 2.18 -19.75 16.50
C PRO A 40 3.45 -20.44 15.98
N GLU A 41 3.45 -21.76 15.83
CA GLU A 41 4.55 -22.55 15.27
C GLU A 41 4.83 -22.25 13.79
N GLN A 42 3.87 -21.69 13.05
CA GLN A 42 4.04 -21.26 11.65
C GLN A 42 4.37 -19.78 11.52
N ALA A 43 4.62 -19.05 12.63
CA ALA A 43 4.76 -17.59 12.60
C ALA A 43 5.79 -17.08 11.59
N GLY A 44 6.96 -17.72 11.52
CA GLY A 44 8.01 -17.32 10.57
C GLY A 44 7.58 -17.46 9.10
N LYS A 45 6.81 -18.50 8.75
CA LYS A 45 6.29 -18.69 7.38
C LYS A 45 5.20 -17.68 7.05
N ILE A 46 4.29 -17.44 8.00
CA ILE A 46 3.21 -16.46 7.84
C ILE A 46 3.79 -15.05 7.69
N GLN A 47 4.77 -14.68 8.52
CA GLN A 47 5.46 -13.40 8.41
C GLN A 47 6.19 -13.26 7.06
N GLY A 48 6.86 -14.32 6.59
CA GLY A 48 7.49 -14.33 5.27
C GLY A 48 6.48 -14.06 4.14
N ALA A 49 5.35 -14.77 4.13
CA ALA A 49 4.29 -14.54 3.14
C ALA A 49 3.67 -13.13 3.25
N MET A 50 3.46 -12.65 4.48
CA MET A 50 2.95 -11.31 4.77
C MET A 50 3.88 -10.23 4.19
N LEU A 51 5.20 -10.35 4.39
CA LEU A 51 6.18 -9.38 3.90
C LEU A 51 6.25 -9.35 2.38
N ILE A 52 6.13 -10.51 1.70
CA ILE A 52 6.07 -10.57 0.24
C ILE A 52 4.81 -9.85 -0.27
N ALA A 53 3.64 -10.16 0.31
CA ALA A 53 2.38 -9.51 -0.07
C ALA A 53 2.40 -8.01 0.23
N ALA A 54 2.95 -7.61 1.38
CA ALA A 54 3.16 -6.22 1.77
C ALA A 54 4.04 -5.48 0.77
N GLY A 55 5.18 -6.06 0.38
CA GLY A 55 6.09 -5.49 -0.60
C GLY A 55 5.46 -5.30 -1.99
N LEU A 56 4.58 -6.22 -2.42
CA LEU A 56 3.83 -6.08 -3.67
C LEU A 56 2.86 -4.88 -3.64
N ILE A 57 2.15 -4.68 -2.52
CA ILE A 57 1.25 -3.53 -2.35
C ILE A 57 2.04 -2.21 -2.25
N GLU A 58 3.11 -2.19 -1.46
CA GLU A 58 3.98 -1.02 -1.31
C GLU A 58 4.64 -0.65 -2.63
N GLY A 59 5.02 -1.62 -3.47
CA GLY A 59 5.54 -1.36 -4.81
C GLY A 59 4.57 -0.55 -5.67
N ALA A 60 3.27 -0.87 -5.64
CA ALA A 60 2.26 -0.11 -6.35
C ALA A 60 2.06 1.31 -5.76
N GLY A 61 2.13 1.43 -4.43
CA GLY A 61 2.04 2.71 -3.72
C GLY A 61 3.20 3.66 -4.01
N LEU A 62 4.42 3.13 -3.95
CA LEU A 62 5.65 3.87 -4.24
C LEU A 62 5.64 4.40 -5.67
N ILE A 63 5.17 3.61 -6.63
CA ILE A 63 5.02 4.09 -8.02
C ILE A 63 4.13 5.34 -8.06
N ALA A 64 2.95 5.32 -7.42
CA ALA A 64 2.04 6.47 -7.41
C ALA A 64 2.67 7.73 -6.76
N ILE A 65 3.41 7.56 -5.66
CA ILE A 65 4.11 8.67 -4.98
C ILE A 65 5.25 9.21 -5.85
N ILE A 66 6.02 8.34 -6.50
CA ILE A 66 7.12 8.73 -7.40
C ILE A 66 6.58 9.56 -8.56
N PHE A 67 5.52 9.12 -9.22
CA PHE A 67 4.88 9.92 -10.28
C PHE A 67 4.37 11.25 -9.76
N GLY A 68 3.86 11.29 -8.53
CA GLY A 68 3.47 12.51 -7.84
C GLY A 68 4.60 13.50 -7.59
N ALA A 69 5.79 13.00 -7.23
CA ALA A 69 6.96 13.81 -6.94
C ALA A 69 7.55 14.53 -8.16
N PHE A 70 7.23 14.08 -9.38
CA PHE A 70 7.70 14.69 -10.63
C PHE A 70 6.74 15.72 -11.25
N ILE A 71 5.61 15.98 -10.58
CA ILE A 71 4.67 17.03 -11.01
C ILE A 71 5.27 18.39 -10.68
N LYS A 72 5.43 19.24 -11.70
CA LYS A 72 5.93 20.61 -11.60
C LYS A 72 4.80 21.61 -11.52
#